data_AF-A0A534ZPC3-F1
#
_entry.id   AF-A0A534ZPC3-F1
#
_cell.length_a   1.000
_cell.length_b   1.000
_cell.length_c   1.000
_cell.angle_alpha   90.00
_cell.angle_beta   90.00
_cell.angle_gamma   90.00
#
_symmetry.space_group_name_H-M   'P 1'
#
loop_
_entity.id
_entity.type
_entity.pdbx_description
1 polymer ?
#
loop_
_entity_poly.entity_id
_entity_poly.type
_entity_poly.pdbx_seq_one_letter_code
_entity_poly.pdbx_strand_id
1 'polypeptide(L)'
;MGSWTQDYGWLDNFWRDVITPGRRWVVATLYDADIFVRDALAHAVVRERLRREGVDVRYQFVRPFEPAATPPLEPDEQLLFIGRPKPFRGSSLGTAAHRLESYARGRFVDPGDVTVGHSVRYDQRLFSRHELESAPGQLRRSDLDYGLLLYRRERTGETERRLVALAGLSTLGTLGLALILTDDARRRELVRQARELLPWRAELHPEESAELCVRIHVPSEEHLANLLNAAEFAFRVEAVALAPGALGVQPQAEAEMVLVPDAQRQGGVLRLPGAAEVKLTRARFELLRMLVEEPSKATSSELCRRLGFASGSGKTALKRRSVRLAKLVHDLNASLRAVPGLQAGRLVRFRKKQRRYALTGARATVVRAARR
;
A
#
# COMPACT_ATOMS: atom_id res chain seq x y z
N MET A 1 2.26 -4.33 36.77
CA MET A 1 2.61 -3.64 35.51
C MET A 1 2.37 -4.60 34.36
N GLY A 2 1.32 -4.41 33.58
CA GLY A 2 1.12 -5.20 32.35
C GLY A 2 2.27 -4.91 31.38
N SER A 3 2.75 -5.93 30.67
CA SER A 3 3.83 -5.75 29.68
C SER A 3 3.38 -4.72 28.64
N TRP A 4 4.17 -3.67 28.41
CA TRP A 4 3.86 -2.63 27.41
C TRP A 4 3.65 -3.20 26.00
N THR A 5 4.09 -4.42 25.75
CA THR A 5 3.89 -5.15 24.49
C THR A 5 2.47 -5.68 24.31
N GLN A 6 1.70 -5.83 25.40
CA GLN A 6 0.34 -6.35 25.35
C GLN A 6 -0.66 -5.32 24.82
N ASP A 7 -1.70 -5.81 24.16
CA ASP A 7 -2.83 -5.01 23.68
C ASP A 7 -2.40 -3.74 22.94
N TYR A 8 -1.39 -3.80 22.06
CA TYR A 8 -0.89 -2.62 21.33
C TYR A 8 -0.36 -1.47 22.22
N GLY A 9 -0.03 -1.74 23.48
CA GLY A 9 0.55 -0.75 24.41
C GLY A 9 1.81 -0.08 23.88
N TRP A 10 2.57 -0.78 23.02
CA TRP A 10 3.75 -0.26 22.33
C TRP A 10 3.44 0.89 21.38
N LEU A 11 2.25 0.93 20.81
CA LEU A 11 1.81 1.98 19.90
C LEU A 11 1.12 3.10 20.67
N ASP A 12 0.32 2.78 21.70
CA ASP A 12 -0.26 3.77 22.62
C ASP A 12 0.83 4.63 23.29
N ASN A 13 1.91 3.98 23.70
CA ASN A 13 3.05 4.57 24.40
C ASN A 13 4.31 4.64 23.53
N PHE A 14 4.15 4.74 22.21
CA PHE A 14 5.24 4.71 21.24
C PHE A 14 6.46 5.55 21.63
N TRP A 15 6.25 6.81 22.01
CA TRP A 15 7.35 7.71 22.39
C TRP A 15 8.03 7.36 23.71
N ARG A 16 7.34 6.65 24.61
CA ARG A 16 7.92 6.25 25.89
C ARG A 16 8.62 4.89 25.80
N ASP A 17 7.98 3.94 25.12
CA ASP A 17 8.36 2.51 25.20
C ASP A 17 9.14 2.04 23.97
N VAL A 18 8.90 2.64 22.78
CA VAL A 18 9.66 2.36 21.55
C VAL A 18 10.80 3.36 21.40
N ILE A 19 10.50 4.66 21.51
CA ILE A 19 11.48 5.75 21.43
C ILE A 19 11.97 6.13 22.84
N THR A 20 12.58 5.19 23.55
CA THR A 20 12.87 5.33 24.98
C THR A 20 13.89 6.43 25.31
N PRO A 21 13.64 7.27 26.33
CA PRO A 21 14.65 8.09 26.98
C PRO A 21 15.80 7.24 27.55
N GLY A 22 17.01 7.79 27.62
CA GLY A 22 18.20 7.10 28.14
C GLY A 22 19.01 6.28 27.12
N ARG A 23 18.60 6.29 25.85
CA ARG A 23 19.42 5.85 24.71
C ARG A 23 19.63 7.02 23.75
N ARG A 24 20.80 7.07 23.10
CA ARG A 24 21.05 8.05 22.05
C ARG A 24 20.36 7.64 20.75
N TRP A 25 19.56 8.53 20.18
CA TRP A 25 18.86 8.32 18.92
C TRP A 25 19.49 9.15 17.80
N VAL A 26 19.77 8.50 16.68
CA VAL A 26 20.07 9.18 15.41
C VAL A 26 18.76 9.38 14.67
N VAL A 27 18.40 10.63 14.40
CA VAL A 27 17.22 10.99 13.61
C VAL A 27 17.68 11.32 12.20
N ALA A 28 17.53 10.34 11.29
CA ALA A 28 17.91 10.43 9.90
C ALA A 28 16.73 10.95 9.07
N THR A 29 16.82 12.19 8.59
CA THR A 29 15.76 12.81 7.77
C THR A 29 16.22 12.85 6.31
N LEU A 30 15.40 12.34 5.42
CA LEU A 30 15.62 12.51 3.98
C LEU A 30 15.53 13.98 3.60
N TYR A 31 16.56 14.48 2.92
CA TYR A 31 16.61 15.85 2.41
C TYR A 31 16.80 15.82 0.90
N ASP A 32 15.79 16.25 0.17
CA ASP A 32 15.84 16.52 -1.26
C ASP A 32 15.26 17.92 -1.49
N ALA A 33 15.92 18.73 -2.33
CA ALA A 33 15.60 20.14 -2.51
C ALA A 33 14.14 20.35 -2.97
N ASP A 34 13.57 19.39 -3.70
CA ASP A 34 12.19 19.43 -4.20
C ASP A 34 11.15 18.85 -3.23
N ILE A 35 11.59 18.14 -2.19
CA ILE A 35 10.78 17.40 -1.20
C ILE A 35 10.68 18.19 0.14
N PHE A 36 11.42 19.30 0.21
CA PHE A 36 11.84 19.95 1.45
C PHE A 36 10.72 20.33 2.41
N VAL A 37 9.62 20.95 1.95
CA VAL A 37 8.71 21.64 2.88
C VAL A 37 7.92 20.68 3.79
N ARG A 38 7.42 19.57 3.24
CA ARG A 38 6.57 18.62 3.99
C ARG A 38 7.38 17.69 4.89
N ASP A 39 8.52 17.20 4.41
CA ASP A 39 9.42 16.37 5.23
C ASP A 39 10.13 17.22 6.30
N ALA A 40 10.40 18.51 6.05
CA ALA A 40 10.89 19.42 7.08
C ALA A 40 9.83 19.64 8.18
N LEU A 41 8.55 19.76 7.84
CA LEU A 41 7.50 19.82 8.85
C LEU A 41 7.38 18.51 9.63
N ALA A 42 7.43 17.36 8.95
CA ALA A 42 7.44 16.04 9.58
C ALA A 42 8.60 15.92 10.59
N HIS A 43 9.79 16.37 10.19
CA HIS A 43 10.96 16.48 11.07
C HIS A 43 10.71 17.42 12.25
N ALA A 44 10.16 18.62 12.01
CA ALA A 44 9.93 19.61 13.05
C ALA A 44 8.95 19.10 14.14
N VAL A 45 7.86 18.43 13.75
CA VAL A 45 6.90 17.88 14.72
C VAL A 45 7.48 16.72 15.52
N VAL A 46 8.27 15.84 14.87
CA VAL A 46 8.97 14.74 15.55
C VAL A 46 10.02 15.29 16.51
N ARG A 47 10.84 16.24 16.08
CA ARG A 47 11.84 16.93 16.91
C ARG A 47 11.21 17.54 18.15
N GLU A 48 10.10 18.24 18.00
CA GLU A 48 9.41 18.85 19.14
C GLU A 48 8.88 17.79 20.10
N ARG A 49 8.36 16.66 19.60
CA ARG A 49 7.94 15.56 20.47
C ARG A 49 9.13 14.92 21.21
N LEU A 50 10.24 14.64 20.52
CA LEU A 50 11.46 14.09 21.12
C LEU A 50 12.01 15.00 22.23
N ARG A 51 11.98 16.33 22.01
CA ARG A 51 12.38 17.33 23.00
C ARG A 51 11.52 17.26 24.27
N ARG A 52 10.20 17.14 24.12
CA ARG A 52 9.27 17.04 25.25
C ARG A 52 9.50 15.77 26.08
N GLU A 53 9.88 14.68 25.44
CA GLU A 53 10.16 13.39 26.08
C GLU A 53 11.59 13.32 26.66
N GLY A 54 12.42 14.35 26.47
CA GLY A 54 13.80 14.37 26.96
C GLY A 54 14.71 13.32 26.32
N VAL A 55 14.45 12.97 25.06
CA VAL A 55 15.25 11.96 24.32
C VAL A 55 16.57 12.58 23.86
N ASP A 56 17.69 11.91 24.13
CA ASP A 56 19.00 12.30 23.59
C ASP A 56 19.07 11.98 22.09
N VAL A 57 19.31 13.00 21.28
CA VAL A 57 19.14 12.94 19.82
C VAL A 57 20.30 13.62 19.09
N ARG A 58 20.81 12.94 18.06
CA ARG A 58 21.68 13.51 17.03
C ARG A 58 20.94 13.53 15.71
N TYR A 59 20.83 14.70 15.09
CA TYR A 59 20.16 14.84 13.80
C TYR A 59 21.13 14.62 12.65
N GLN A 60 20.66 13.91 11.62
CA GLN A 60 21.42 13.65 10.41
C GLN A 60 20.51 13.85 9.19
N PHE A 61 20.92 14.73 8.28
CA PHE A 61 20.21 14.94 7.01
C PHE A 61 20.89 14.13 5.92
N VAL A 62 20.11 13.34 5.20
CA VAL A 62 20.62 12.38 4.22
C VAL A 62 20.02 12.71 2.86
N ARG A 63 20.89 12.93 1.87
CA ARG A 63 20.42 13.10 0.50
C ARG A 63 19.97 11.75 -0.07
N PRO A 64 18.79 11.68 -0.72
CA PRO A 64 18.42 10.47 -1.43
C PRO A 64 19.40 10.22 -2.58
N PHE A 65 19.80 8.96 -2.74
CA PHE A 65 20.63 8.47 -3.85
C PHE A 65 22.07 9.01 -3.98
N GLU A 66 22.49 9.94 -3.12
CA GLU A 66 23.87 10.45 -3.11
C GLU A 66 24.64 9.93 -1.88
N PRO A 67 25.89 9.47 -2.05
CA PRO A 67 26.76 9.16 -0.93
C PRO A 67 27.13 10.46 -0.21
N ALA A 68 26.61 10.65 1.00
CA ALA A 68 27.07 11.71 1.89
C ALA A 68 28.13 11.16 2.85
N ALA A 69 29.26 11.85 2.98
CA ALA A 69 30.26 11.56 4.01
C ALA A 69 29.61 11.79 5.38
N THR A 70 29.12 10.71 5.98
CA THR A 70 28.35 10.74 7.22
C THR A 70 29.01 9.81 8.21
N PRO A 71 29.16 10.23 9.48
CA PRO A 71 29.76 9.39 10.50
C PRO A 71 28.96 8.07 10.63
N PRO A 72 29.64 6.96 10.95
CA PRO A 72 28.98 5.69 11.22
C PRO A 72 28.03 5.79 12.41
N LEU A 73 27.12 4.82 12.51
CA LEU A 73 26.33 4.63 13.72
C LEU A 73 27.21 4.00 14.79
N GLU A 74 27.22 4.59 15.97
CA GLU A 74 27.85 3.98 17.14
C GLU A 74 27.07 2.73 17.59
N PRO A 75 27.71 1.76 18.25
CA PRO A 75 27.08 0.48 18.59
C PRO A 75 25.82 0.58 19.46
N ASP A 76 25.71 1.61 20.30
CA ASP A 76 24.60 1.88 21.22
C ASP A 76 23.55 2.86 20.64
N GLU A 77 23.87 3.54 19.54
CA GLU A 77 22.94 4.45 18.86
C GLU A 77 21.74 3.70 18.28
N GLN A 78 20.55 4.22 18.55
CA GLN A 78 19.28 3.81 17.95
C GLN A 78 18.99 4.65 16.71
N LEU A 79 18.11 4.21 15.81
CA LEU A 79 17.89 4.91 14.55
C LEU A 79 16.41 5.13 14.26
N LEU A 80 16.06 6.38 13.97
CA LEU A 80 14.75 6.81 13.49
C LEU A 80 14.89 7.46 12.11
N PHE A 81 14.30 6.85 11.09
CA PHE A 81 14.14 7.45 9.77
C PHE A 81 12.86 8.27 9.69
N ILE A 82 12.98 9.48 9.14
CA ILE A 82 11.85 10.31 8.71
C ILE A 82 11.92 10.37 7.19
N GLY A 83 10.93 9.75 6.54
CA GLY A 83 10.92 9.45 5.12
C GLY A 83 11.29 7.99 4.82
N ARG A 84 11.15 7.58 3.55
CA ARG A 84 11.39 6.20 3.12
C ARG A 84 12.85 5.77 3.36
N PRO A 85 13.13 4.69 4.12
CA PRO A 85 14.48 4.21 4.36
C PRO A 85 14.99 3.51 3.10
N LYS A 86 15.63 4.24 2.18
CA LYS A 86 16.25 3.64 0.99
C LYS A 86 17.69 3.23 1.28
N PRO A 87 18.20 2.16 0.65
CA PRO A 87 19.61 1.83 0.69
C PRO A 87 20.41 2.93 -0.02
N PHE A 88 20.91 3.89 0.75
CA PHE A 88 21.86 4.90 0.31
C PHE A 88 23.18 4.19 0.00
N ARG A 89 23.48 3.98 -1.29
CA ARG A 89 24.75 3.34 -1.68
C ARG A 89 25.91 4.18 -1.14
N GLY A 90 26.75 3.57 -0.31
CA GLY A 90 27.95 4.21 0.25
C GLY A 90 27.73 5.08 1.50
N SER A 91 26.52 5.17 2.06
CA SER A 91 26.29 5.83 3.35
C SER A 91 26.45 4.86 4.52
N SER A 92 26.87 5.38 5.68
CA SER A 92 26.87 4.65 6.95
C SER A 92 25.50 4.08 7.35
N LEU A 93 24.41 4.69 6.90
CA LEU A 93 23.04 4.25 7.20
C LEU A 93 22.50 3.23 6.20
N GLY A 94 23.23 2.95 5.11
CA GLY A 94 22.76 2.10 4.01
C GLY A 94 22.39 0.68 4.45
N THR A 95 23.19 0.07 5.33
CA THR A 95 22.91 -1.28 5.87
C THR A 95 21.64 -1.29 6.72
N ALA A 96 21.44 -0.29 7.59
CA ALA A 96 20.27 -0.21 8.44
C ALA A 96 18.99 0.03 7.63
N ALA A 97 19.05 0.93 6.63
CA ALA A 97 17.95 1.17 5.71
C ALA A 97 17.61 -0.09 4.89
N HIS A 98 18.62 -0.78 4.36
CA HIS A 98 18.43 -2.03 3.62
C HIS A 98 17.75 -3.11 4.47
N ARG A 99 18.12 -3.23 5.76
CA ARG A 99 17.48 -4.19 6.68
C ARG A 99 16.02 -3.81 6.95
N LEU A 100 15.73 -2.56 7.28
CA LEU A 100 14.34 -2.11 7.49
C LEU A 100 13.45 -2.39 6.27
N GLU A 101 13.93 -2.07 5.07
CA GLU A 101 13.15 -2.24 3.84
C GLU A 101 13.04 -3.72 3.41
N SER A 102 14.14 -4.48 3.43
CA SER A 102 14.15 -5.85 2.92
C SER A 102 13.42 -6.85 3.83
N TYR A 103 13.34 -6.55 5.13
CA TYR A 103 12.59 -7.34 6.11
C TYR A 103 11.20 -6.74 6.41
N ALA A 104 10.75 -5.75 5.64
CA ALA A 104 9.36 -5.30 5.67
C ALA A 104 8.44 -6.41 5.11
N ARG A 105 7.26 -6.56 5.71
CA ARG A 105 6.21 -7.45 5.19
C ARG A 105 5.61 -6.86 3.92
N GLY A 106 5.43 -5.55 3.90
CA GLY A 106 5.06 -4.75 2.76
C GLY A 106 6.22 -4.69 1.76
N ARG A 107 5.93 -4.95 0.49
CA ARG A 107 6.90 -4.82 -0.59
C ARG A 107 6.64 -3.53 -1.34
N PHE A 108 7.56 -2.60 -1.29
CA PHE A 108 7.51 -1.43 -2.16
C PHE A 108 7.57 -1.88 -3.64
N VAL A 109 6.76 -1.24 -4.47
CA VAL A 109 6.70 -1.50 -5.91
C VAL A 109 6.93 -0.19 -6.65
N ASP A 110 8.01 -0.15 -7.40
CA ASP A 110 8.42 0.98 -8.22
C ASP A 110 8.04 0.68 -9.69
N PRO A 111 7.36 1.59 -10.40
CA PRO A 111 7.25 1.56 -11.84
C PRO A 111 8.66 1.79 -12.39
N GLY A 112 9.09 1.01 -13.39
CA GLY A 112 10.48 1.03 -13.89
C GLY A 112 10.94 2.32 -14.59
N ASP A 113 10.28 3.46 -14.34
CA ASP A 113 10.49 4.77 -14.94
C ASP A 113 11.34 5.71 -14.07
N VAL A 114 12.19 5.14 -13.20
CA VAL A 114 13.07 5.85 -12.24
C VAL A 114 12.32 6.55 -11.10
N THR A 115 10.99 6.58 -11.12
CA THR A 115 10.20 7.10 -10.01
C THR A 115 10.03 6.02 -8.93
N VAL A 116 10.50 6.33 -7.73
CA VAL A 116 10.56 5.36 -6.63
C VAL A 116 9.43 5.65 -5.63
N GLY A 117 8.65 4.64 -5.27
CA GLY A 117 7.66 4.68 -4.20
C GLY A 117 6.27 5.06 -4.65
N HIS A 118 5.74 4.37 -5.67
CA HIS A 118 4.34 4.58 -6.07
C HIS A 118 3.35 3.73 -5.28
N SER A 119 3.80 2.57 -4.81
CA SER A 119 2.90 1.66 -4.13
C SER A 119 3.63 0.75 -3.15
N VAL A 120 2.86 0.24 -2.19
CA VAL A 120 3.27 -0.82 -1.28
C VAL A 120 2.30 -1.98 -1.41
N ARG A 121 2.85 -3.19 -1.45
CA ARG A 121 2.08 -4.43 -1.60
C ARG A 121 2.13 -5.25 -0.33
N TYR A 122 0.96 -5.60 0.19
CA TYR A 122 0.79 -6.60 1.25
C TYR A 122 0.03 -7.79 0.69
N ASP A 123 0.63 -8.98 0.73
CA ASP A 123 0.06 -10.18 0.11
C ASP A 123 -0.38 -9.93 -1.36
N GLN A 124 -1.68 -9.99 -1.66
CA GLN A 124 -2.24 -9.72 -3.00
C GLN A 124 -2.73 -8.28 -3.18
N ARG A 125 -2.67 -7.45 -2.14
CA ARG A 125 -3.21 -6.08 -2.12
C ARG A 125 -2.11 -5.10 -2.49
N LEU A 126 -2.42 -4.22 -3.44
CA LEU A 126 -1.56 -3.11 -3.84
C LEU A 126 -2.20 -1.82 -3.38
N PHE A 127 -1.46 -1.03 -2.61
CA PHE A 127 -1.85 0.28 -2.12
C PHE A 127 -1.01 1.32 -2.86
N SER A 128 -1.65 2.10 -3.73
CA SER A 128 -0.98 3.07 -4.59
C SER A 128 -1.43 4.48 -4.24
N ARG A 129 -0.48 5.41 -4.15
CA ARG A 129 -0.77 6.84 -3.99
C ARG A 129 -1.57 7.37 -5.18
N HIS A 130 -2.33 8.44 -4.96
CA HIS A 130 -2.98 9.20 -6.03
C HIS A 130 -2.21 10.50 -6.22
N GLU A 131 -1.80 10.77 -7.45
CA GLU A 131 -1.16 12.02 -7.84
C GLU A 131 -2.19 12.89 -8.56
N LEU A 132 -2.29 14.16 -8.17
CA LEU A 132 -3.06 15.16 -8.89
C LEU A 132 -2.35 15.50 -10.21
N GLU A 133 -3.14 15.77 -11.24
CA GLU A 133 -2.60 16.30 -12.49
C GLU A 133 -1.84 17.60 -12.21
N SER A 134 -0.60 17.67 -12.68
CA SER A 134 0.27 18.85 -12.51
C SER A 134 0.49 19.51 -13.86
N ALA A 135 0.39 20.83 -13.89
CA ALA A 135 0.80 21.60 -15.06
C ALA A 135 2.32 21.43 -15.27
N PRO A 136 2.83 21.57 -16.52
CA PRO A 136 4.27 21.55 -16.78
C PRO A 136 5.03 22.52 -15.86
N GLY A 137 6.04 22.01 -15.15
CA GLY A 137 6.85 22.79 -14.20
C GLY A 137 6.32 22.85 -12.77
N GLN A 138 5.16 22.26 -12.47
CA GLN A 138 4.69 22.09 -11.08
C GLN A 138 5.22 20.79 -10.47
N LEU A 139 5.56 20.85 -9.17
CA LEU A 139 5.86 19.66 -8.39
C LEU A 139 4.62 18.74 -8.33
N ARG A 140 4.83 17.43 -8.49
CA ARG A 140 3.76 16.44 -8.37
C ARG A 140 3.19 16.48 -6.96
N ARG A 141 1.87 16.59 -6.84
CA ARG A 141 1.16 16.64 -5.56
C ARG A 141 0.33 15.37 -5.40
N SER A 142 0.30 14.82 -4.20
CA SER A 142 -0.59 13.72 -3.84
C SER A 142 -1.62 14.21 -2.83
N ASP A 143 -2.88 13.86 -3.05
CA ASP A 143 -4.01 14.02 -2.12
C ASP A 143 -4.30 12.72 -1.35
N LEU A 144 -3.89 11.57 -1.90
CA LEU A 144 -3.91 10.27 -1.24
C LEU A 144 -2.51 9.67 -1.23
N ASP A 145 -2.06 9.29 -0.04
CA ASP A 145 -0.77 8.63 0.15
C ASP A 145 -0.84 7.53 1.22
N TYR A 146 0.25 6.78 1.39
CA TYR A 146 0.39 5.77 2.42
C TYR A 146 1.65 6.00 3.25
N GLY A 147 1.45 6.10 4.57
CA GLY A 147 2.51 6.10 5.57
C GLY A 147 2.77 4.69 6.09
N LEU A 148 4.04 4.33 6.24
CA LEU A 148 4.49 3.06 6.78
C LEU A 148 5.25 3.32 8.07
N LEU A 149 4.67 2.90 9.19
CA LEU A 149 5.41 2.80 10.45
C LEU A 149 6.12 1.46 10.45
N LEU A 150 7.45 1.48 10.40
CA LEU A 150 8.28 0.29 10.51
C LEU A 150 9.02 0.33 11.85
N TYR A 151 8.99 -0.75 12.60
CA TYR A 151 9.81 -0.95 13.79
C TYR A 151 10.45 -2.34 13.75
N ARG A 152 11.75 -2.40 14.00
CA ARG A 152 12.52 -3.63 14.08
C ARG A 152 13.53 -3.55 15.22
N ARG A 153 13.70 -4.66 15.92
CA ARG A 153 14.81 -4.88 16.84
C ARG A 153 15.89 -5.70 16.14
N GLU A 154 17.10 -5.19 16.15
CA GLU A 154 18.26 -5.77 15.52
C GLU A 154 19.27 -6.16 16.60
N ARG A 155 19.82 -7.38 16.50
CA ARG A 155 20.91 -7.83 17.35
C ARG A 155 22.16 -8.08 16.50
N THR A 156 23.27 -7.44 16.85
CA THR A 156 24.57 -7.62 16.20
C THR A 156 25.60 -7.99 17.27
N GLY A 157 25.82 -9.29 17.47
CA GLY A 157 26.63 -9.78 18.61
C GLY A 157 25.95 -9.45 19.94
N GLU A 158 26.64 -8.67 20.78
CA GLU A 158 26.13 -8.24 22.09
C GLU A 158 25.30 -6.96 22.04
N THR A 159 25.30 -6.23 20.92
CA THR A 159 24.58 -4.96 20.81
C THR A 159 23.18 -5.15 20.26
N GLU A 160 22.22 -4.45 20.86
CA GLU A 160 20.82 -4.41 20.44
C GLU A 160 20.44 -2.99 20.02
N ARG A 161 19.97 -2.86 18.78
CA ARG A 161 19.54 -1.62 18.15
C ARG A 161 18.08 -1.69 17.75
N ARG A 162 17.36 -0.58 17.95
CA ARG A 162 16.02 -0.32 17.46
C ARG A 162 16.13 0.51 16.19
N LEU A 163 15.47 0.01 15.15
CA LEU A 163 15.36 0.66 13.87
C LEU A 163 13.89 1.02 13.68
N VAL A 164 13.60 2.31 13.53
CA VAL A 164 12.25 2.85 13.32
C VAL A 164 12.25 3.64 12.01
N ALA A 165 11.17 3.54 11.23
CA ALA A 165 10.93 4.44 10.13
C ALA A 165 9.49 4.96 10.15
N LEU A 166 9.35 6.27 9.95
CA LEU A 166 8.11 6.93 9.58
C LEU A 166 8.18 7.22 8.08
N ALA A 167 7.74 6.26 7.27
CA ALA A 167 8.06 6.22 5.85
C ALA A 167 6.82 6.40 4.97
N GLY A 168 6.65 7.57 4.35
CA GLY A 168 5.67 7.74 3.29
C GLY A 168 6.12 7.16 1.95
N LEU A 169 5.16 6.78 1.09
CA LEU A 169 5.44 6.60 -0.34
C LEU A 169 5.79 7.94 -0.99
N SER A 170 5.26 9.05 -0.48
CA SER A 170 5.71 10.42 -0.73
C SER A 170 5.79 11.23 0.58
N THR A 171 6.05 12.53 0.48
CA THR A 171 6.12 13.43 1.65
C THR A 171 4.81 13.55 2.40
N LEU A 172 3.65 13.38 1.73
CA LEU A 172 2.35 13.42 2.38
C LEU A 172 2.21 12.27 3.39
N GLY A 173 2.59 11.04 3.00
CA GLY A 173 2.55 9.86 3.84
C GLY A 173 3.46 10.00 5.06
N THR A 174 4.67 10.55 4.86
CA THR A 174 5.63 10.81 5.94
C THR A 174 5.08 11.82 6.93
N LEU A 175 4.61 12.98 6.44
CA LEU A 175 4.05 14.05 7.27
C LEU A 175 2.80 13.58 8.02
N GLY A 176 1.86 12.98 7.33
CA GLY A 176 0.62 12.52 7.97
C GLY A 176 0.87 11.48 9.05
N LEU A 177 1.80 10.53 8.82
CA LEU A 177 2.19 9.55 9.84
C LEU A 177 2.88 10.20 11.05
N ALA A 178 3.77 11.17 10.81
CA ALA A 178 4.41 11.95 11.88
C ALA A 178 3.38 12.71 12.73
N LEU A 179 2.39 13.34 12.08
CA LEU A 179 1.29 14.03 12.76
C LEU A 179 0.38 13.07 13.53
N ILE A 180 0.09 11.88 13.00
CA ILE A 180 -0.70 10.85 13.70
C ILE A 180 0.03 10.40 14.97
N LEU A 181 1.34 10.15 14.91
CA LEU A 181 2.07 9.62 16.05
C LEU A 181 2.36 10.68 17.12
N THR A 182 2.56 11.93 16.75
CA THR A 182 2.86 13.02 17.70
C THR A 182 1.62 13.57 18.41
N ASP A 183 0.43 13.35 17.87
CA ASP A 183 -0.87 13.68 18.47
C ASP A 183 -1.48 12.49 19.21
N ASP A 184 -1.80 12.66 20.49
CA ASP A 184 -2.28 11.56 21.34
C ASP A 184 -3.70 11.09 20.99
N ALA A 185 -4.56 11.95 20.41
CA ALA A 185 -5.90 11.55 19.99
C ALA A 185 -5.84 10.74 18.70
N ARG A 186 -5.06 11.21 17.71
CA ARG A 186 -4.84 10.48 16.44
C ARG A 186 -4.11 9.17 16.68
N ARG A 187 -3.13 9.13 17.58
CA ARG A 187 -2.43 7.88 17.93
C ARG A 187 -3.36 6.85 18.57
N ARG A 188 -4.26 7.26 19.48
CA ARG A 188 -5.27 6.35 20.05
C ARG A 188 -6.22 5.81 18.99
N GLU A 189 -6.63 6.64 18.04
CA GLU A 189 -7.45 6.20 16.91
C GLU A 189 -6.70 5.23 15.99
N LEU A 190 -5.41 5.48 15.72
CA LEU A 190 -4.53 4.55 15.00
C LEU A 190 -4.47 3.18 15.71
N VAL A 191 -4.31 3.18 17.03
CA VAL A 191 -4.28 1.96 17.85
C VAL A 191 -5.61 1.21 17.77
N ARG A 192 -6.73 1.91 17.89
CA ARG A 192 -8.07 1.31 17.75
C ARG A 192 -8.21 0.61 16.40
N GLN A 193 -7.89 1.29 15.30
CA GLN A 193 -7.98 0.71 13.96
C GLN A 193 -7.01 -0.47 13.75
N ALA A 194 -5.81 -0.41 14.34
CA ALA A 194 -4.84 -1.51 14.27
C ALA A 194 -5.34 -2.75 15.03
N ARG A 195 -5.89 -2.57 16.23
CA ARG A 195 -6.52 -3.63 17.04
C ARG A 195 -7.70 -4.27 16.32
N GLU A 196 -8.52 -3.46 15.65
CA GLU A 196 -9.65 -3.98 14.86
C GLU A 196 -9.19 -4.82 13.68
N LEU A 197 -8.11 -4.41 13.01
CA LEU A 197 -7.62 -5.10 11.83
C LEU A 197 -6.85 -6.39 12.17
N LEU A 198 -6.12 -6.39 13.28
CA LEU A 198 -5.39 -7.54 13.80
C LEU A 198 -5.56 -7.60 15.33
N PRO A 199 -6.57 -8.33 15.84
CA PRO A 199 -6.78 -8.43 17.28
C PRO A 199 -5.57 -9.02 18.01
N TRP A 200 -5.30 -8.50 19.21
CA TRP A 200 -4.17 -8.94 20.03
C TRP A 200 -4.26 -10.43 20.40
N ARG A 201 -3.09 -11.09 20.44
CA ARG A 201 -2.91 -12.47 20.92
C ARG A 201 -1.54 -12.58 21.61
N ALA A 202 -1.41 -13.50 22.56
CA ALA A 202 -0.24 -13.61 23.42
C ALA A 202 1.05 -13.98 22.66
N GLU A 203 0.92 -14.60 21.49
CA GLU A 203 2.04 -15.05 20.65
C GLU A 203 2.58 -13.95 19.73
N LEU A 204 2.03 -12.74 19.80
CA LEU A 204 2.49 -11.60 19.02
C LEU A 204 3.64 -10.90 19.73
N HIS A 205 4.68 -10.56 18.98
CA HIS A 205 5.93 -9.98 19.48
C HIS A 205 6.22 -8.61 18.82
N PRO A 206 5.37 -7.59 19.04
CA PRO A 206 5.59 -6.27 18.45
C PRO A 206 6.95 -5.65 18.84
N GLU A 207 7.53 -6.05 19.98
CA GLU A 207 8.86 -5.67 20.45
C GLU A 207 10.02 -6.18 19.59
N GLU A 208 9.79 -7.23 18.80
CA GLU A 208 10.76 -7.73 17.83
C GLU A 208 10.58 -7.05 16.47
N SER A 209 9.33 -6.96 16.00
CA SER A 209 9.00 -6.42 14.70
C SER A 209 7.53 -6.02 14.63
N ALA A 210 7.29 -4.77 14.23
CA ALA A 210 5.96 -4.24 13.97
C ALA A 210 5.95 -3.38 12.70
N GLU A 211 4.86 -3.44 11.96
CA GLU A 211 4.68 -2.68 10.73
C GLU A 211 3.21 -2.32 10.50
N LEU A 212 2.94 -1.04 10.28
CA LEU A 212 1.60 -0.54 9.97
C LEU A 212 1.63 0.24 8.65
N CYS A 213 0.70 -0.07 7.75
CA CYS A 213 0.41 0.70 6.56
C CYS A 213 -0.85 1.54 6.80
N VAL A 214 -0.73 2.85 6.65
CA VAL A 214 -1.76 3.83 6.96
C VAL A 214 -2.06 4.64 5.71
N ARG A 215 -3.29 4.55 5.18
CA ARG A 215 -3.80 5.44 4.15
C ARG A 215 -4.02 6.82 4.74
N ILE A 216 -3.54 7.84 4.06
CA ILE A 216 -3.68 9.25 4.42
C ILE A 216 -4.37 9.93 3.25
N HIS A 217 -5.49 10.59 3.50
CA HIS A 217 -6.31 11.21 2.47
C HIS A 217 -6.69 12.63 2.87
N VAL A 218 -6.33 13.57 2.01
CA VAL A 218 -6.68 14.97 2.13
C VAL A 218 -7.92 15.23 1.28
N PRO A 219 -9.02 15.75 1.85
CA PRO A 219 -10.34 15.69 1.22
C PRO A 219 -10.53 16.63 0.02
N SER A 220 -9.71 17.69 -0.12
CA SER A 220 -9.74 18.58 -1.27
C SER A 220 -8.38 19.26 -1.52
N GLU A 221 -8.22 19.86 -2.70
CA GLU A 221 -7.02 20.66 -3.02
C GLU A 221 -6.80 21.84 -2.08
N GLU A 222 -7.88 22.47 -1.59
CA GLU A 222 -7.81 23.57 -0.62
C GLU A 222 -7.18 23.10 0.70
N HIS A 223 -7.66 21.97 1.24
CA HIS A 223 -7.06 21.38 2.44
C HIS A 223 -5.61 20.96 2.18
N LEU A 224 -5.30 20.47 0.98
CA LEU A 224 -3.94 20.09 0.61
C LEU A 224 -2.99 21.28 0.54
N ALA A 225 -3.47 22.42 0.04
CA ALA A 225 -2.73 23.68 0.01
C ALA A 225 -2.54 24.24 1.41
N ASN A 226 -3.52 24.07 2.31
CA ASN A 226 -3.48 24.57 3.68
C ASN A 226 -2.93 23.58 4.70
N LEU A 227 -2.52 22.37 4.29
CA LEU A 227 -2.15 21.25 5.18
C LEU A 227 -1.09 21.61 6.23
N LEU A 228 -0.19 22.54 5.88
CA LEU A 228 0.90 22.99 6.77
C LEU A 228 0.40 23.93 7.88
N ASN A 229 -0.73 24.63 7.66
CA ASN A 229 -1.32 25.52 8.66
C ASN A 229 -2.47 24.82 9.43
N ALA A 230 -3.27 24.03 8.72
CA ALA A 230 -4.36 23.23 9.26
C ALA A 230 -4.19 21.78 8.82
N ALA A 231 -3.78 20.92 9.76
CA ALA A 231 -3.48 19.51 9.52
C ALA A 231 -4.75 18.64 9.38
N GLU A 232 -5.64 19.00 8.46
CA GLU A 232 -6.92 18.35 8.21
C GLU A 232 -6.78 17.23 7.17
N PHE A 233 -6.91 16.00 7.64
CA PHE A 233 -6.89 14.81 6.80
C PHE A 233 -7.60 13.64 7.49
N ALA A 234 -8.08 12.70 6.68
CA ALA A 234 -8.56 11.41 7.16
C ALA A 234 -7.43 10.37 7.08
N PHE A 235 -7.41 9.41 8.00
CA PHE A 235 -6.50 8.28 7.90
C PHE A 235 -7.18 6.95 8.22
N ARG A 236 -6.65 5.88 7.63
CA ARG A 236 -7.10 4.51 7.86
C ARG A 236 -5.93 3.53 7.90
N VAL A 237 -5.89 2.62 8.88
CA VAL A 237 -4.94 1.49 8.89
C VAL A 237 -5.39 0.47 7.84
N GLU A 238 -4.55 0.26 6.82
CA GLU A 238 -4.80 -0.61 5.67
C GLU A 238 -4.14 -1.98 5.81
N ALA A 239 -3.04 -2.05 6.55
CA ALA A 239 -2.42 -3.31 6.94
C ALA A 239 -1.67 -3.18 8.27
N VAL A 240 -1.64 -4.27 9.03
CA VAL A 240 -0.83 -4.43 10.25
C VAL A 240 -0.09 -5.75 10.14
N ALA A 241 1.23 -5.73 10.34
CA ALA A 241 2.06 -6.92 10.42
C ALA A 241 2.87 -6.90 11.72
N LEU A 242 2.81 -8.00 12.49
CA LEU A 242 3.53 -8.18 13.76
C LEU A 242 4.30 -9.50 13.74
N ALA A 243 5.45 -9.57 14.42
CA ALA A 243 6.14 -10.85 14.62
C ALA A 243 5.24 -11.86 15.39
N PRO A 244 5.39 -13.18 15.11
CA PRO A 244 6.36 -13.80 14.21
C PRO A 244 5.93 -13.87 12.73
N GLY A 245 4.99 -13.02 12.29
CA GLY A 245 4.55 -12.96 10.88
C GLY A 245 3.04 -12.84 10.69
N ALA A 246 2.31 -12.49 11.75
CA ALA A 246 0.89 -12.18 11.69
C ALA A 246 0.66 -10.99 10.77
N LEU A 247 -0.42 -11.05 9.99
CA LEU A 247 -0.77 -10.03 9.01
C LEU A 247 -2.29 -9.86 8.97
N GLY A 248 -2.76 -8.67 9.33
CA GLY A 248 -4.11 -8.18 9.02
C GLY A 248 -4.04 -7.20 7.86
N VAL A 249 -4.92 -7.34 6.87
CA VAL A 249 -5.03 -6.41 5.74
C VAL A 249 -6.49 -6.06 5.55
N GLN A 250 -6.80 -4.77 5.36
CA GLN A 250 -8.18 -4.34 5.17
C GLN A 250 -8.80 -5.13 4.01
N PRO A 251 -10.03 -5.64 4.18
CA PRO A 251 -10.72 -6.30 3.10
C PRO A 251 -10.82 -5.34 1.91
N GLN A 252 -10.62 -5.89 0.72
CA GLN A 252 -10.81 -5.11 -0.49
C GLN A 252 -12.27 -4.66 -0.55
N ALA A 253 -12.49 -3.34 -0.48
CA ALA A 253 -13.72 -2.77 -1.00
C ALA A 253 -13.82 -3.24 -2.45
N GLU A 254 -14.87 -4.00 -2.77
CA GLU A 254 -15.03 -4.55 -4.10
C GLU A 254 -15.16 -3.38 -5.07
N ALA A 255 -14.20 -3.22 -5.97
CA ALA A 255 -14.24 -2.14 -6.96
C ALA A 255 -15.54 -2.23 -7.75
N GLU A 256 -16.32 -1.15 -7.79
CA GLU A 256 -17.58 -1.14 -8.53
C GLU A 256 -17.34 -0.75 -9.97
N MET A 257 -17.61 -1.68 -10.88
CA MET A 257 -17.43 -1.52 -12.30
C MET A 257 -18.79 -1.43 -13.00
N VAL A 258 -18.85 -0.68 -14.08
CA VAL A 258 -20.02 -0.61 -14.95
C VAL A 258 -19.64 -1.06 -16.35
N LEU A 259 -20.31 -2.09 -16.84
CA LEU A 259 -20.15 -2.63 -18.19
C LEU A 259 -21.19 -2.00 -19.11
N VAL A 260 -20.73 -1.21 -20.07
CA VAL A 260 -21.58 -0.55 -21.06
C VAL A 260 -21.41 -1.25 -22.40
N PRO A 261 -22.43 -1.93 -22.93
CA PRO A 261 -22.34 -2.55 -24.24
C PRO A 261 -22.21 -1.47 -25.32
N ASP A 262 -21.39 -1.75 -26.33
CA ASP A 262 -21.33 -0.90 -27.52
C ASP A 262 -22.64 -1.02 -28.32
N ALA A 263 -23.12 0.10 -28.87
CA ALA A 263 -24.28 0.16 -29.75
C ALA A 263 -24.14 -0.78 -30.96
N GLN A 264 -22.92 -0.98 -31.46
CA GLN A 264 -22.64 -1.85 -32.61
C GLN A 264 -22.38 -3.32 -32.23
N ARG A 265 -22.53 -3.71 -30.95
CA ARG A 265 -22.30 -5.08 -30.44
C ARG A 265 -20.89 -5.65 -30.75
N GLN A 266 -19.90 -4.80 -30.98
CA GLN A 266 -18.51 -5.22 -31.20
C GLN A 266 -17.70 -5.43 -29.90
N GLY A 267 -18.36 -5.23 -28.76
CA GLY A 267 -17.77 -5.32 -27.43
C GLY A 267 -18.46 -4.34 -26.50
N GLY A 268 -17.67 -3.62 -25.73
CA GLY A 268 -18.19 -2.59 -24.84
C GLY A 268 -17.07 -1.91 -24.06
N VAL A 269 -17.50 -1.06 -23.15
CA VAL A 269 -16.62 -0.27 -22.29
C VAL A 269 -16.81 -0.72 -20.84
N LEU A 270 -15.69 -0.82 -20.14
CA LEU A 270 -15.65 -0.91 -18.69
C LEU A 270 -15.41 0.48 -18.11
N ARG A 271 -16.29 0.91 -17.21
CA ARG A 271 -16.17 2.17 -16.46
C ARG A 271 -15.92 1.89 -14.99
N LEU A 272 -15.04 2.65 -14.38
CA LEU A 272 -14.84 2.71 -12.94
C LEU A 272 -14.83 4.18 -12.50
N PRO A 273 -15.37 4.50 -11.30
CA PRO A 273 -15.26 5.85 -10.75
C PRO A 273 -13.80 6.30 -10.68
N GLY A 274 -13.49 7.47 -11.24
CA GLY A 274 -12.14 8.05 -11.21
C GLY A 274 -11.11 7.39 -12.15
N ALA A 275 -11.52 6.52 -13.07
CA ALA A 275 -10.62 5.92 -14.06
C ALA A 275 -11.09 6.16 -15.50
N ALA A 276 -10.13 6.22 -16.43
CA ALA A 276 -10.42 6.29 -17.85
C ALA A 276 -11.21 5.05 -18.34
N GLU A 277 -12.07 5.27 -19.31
CA GLU A 277 -12.86 4.22 -19.95
C GLU A 277 -11.97 3.17 -20.63
N VAL A 278 -12.26 1.89 -20.42
CA VAL A 278 -11.48 0.79 -20.99
C VAL A 278 -12.30 0.05 -22.05
N LYS A 279 -11.85 0.14 -23.31
CA LYS A 279 -12.46 -0.60 -24.41
C LYS A 279 -12.09 -2.08 -24.33
N LEU A 280 -13.11 -2.94 -24.30
CA LEU A 280 -12.95 -4.39 -24.32
C LEU A 280 -13.38 -4.95 -25.68
N THR A 281 -12.59 -5.90 -26.19
CA THR A 281 -13.00 -6.68 -27.37
C THR A 281 -14.28 -7.47 -27.08
N ARG A 282 -15.06 -7.80 -28.11
CA ARG A 282 -16.27 -8.63 -28.00
C ARG A 282 -16.12 -9.83 -27.07
N ALA A 283 -15.10 -10.66 -27.28
CA ALA A 283 -14.89 -11.86 -26.48
C ALA A 283 -14.58 -11.57 -25.01
N ARG A 284 -13.81 -10.51 -24.72
CA ARG A 284 -13.48 -10.09 -23.35
C ARG A 284 -14.69 -9.51 -22.64
N PHE A 285 -15.46 -8.67 -23.33
CA PHE A 285 -16.69 -8.08 -22.81
C PHE A 285 -17.73 -9.16 -22.50
N GLU A 286 -18.00 -10.08 -23.43
CA GLU A 286 -18.98 -11.16 -23.24
C GLU A 286 -18.58 -12.12 -22.11
N LEU A 287 -17.28 -12.44 -21.98
CA LEU A 287 -16.78 -13.22 -20.86
C LEU A 287 -17.08 -12.51 -19.53
N LEU A 288 -16.74 -11.22 -19.42
CA LEU A 288 -16.95 -10.46 -18.19
C LEU A 288 -18.45 -10.26 -17.89
N ARG A 289 -19.27 -9.97 -18.91
CA ARG A 289 -20.72 -9.85 -18.82
C ARG A 289 -21.36 -11.14 -18.27
N MET A 290 -21.00 -12.32 -18.78
CA MET A 290 -21.52 -13.58 -18.27
C MET A 290 -21.12 -13.88 -16.82
N LEU A 291 -19.90 -13.50 -16.42
CA LEU A 291 -19.46 -13.65 -15.02
C LEU A 291 -20.28 -12.77 -14.06
N VAL A 292 -20.89 -11.70 -14.57
CA VAL A 292 -21.66 -10.71 -13.82
C VAL A 292 -23.15 -11.04 -13.83
N GLU A 293 -23.74 -11.24 -15.00
CA GLU A 293 -25.19 -11.47 -15.16
C GLU A 293 -25.59 -12.92 -14.84
N GLU A 294 -24.72 -13.90 -15.14
CA GLU A 294 -25.03 -15.33 -15.04
C GLU A 294 -23.92 -16.13 -14.29
N PRO A 295 -23.50 -15.71 -13.07
CA PRO A 295 -22.35 -16.31 -12.37
C PRO A 295 -22.53 -17.80 -12.08
N SER A 296 -23.78 -18.26 -11.88
CA SER A 296 -24.08 -19.68 -11.67
C SER A 296 -23.80 -20.55 -12.89
N LYS A 297 -23.82 -19.97 -14.10
CA LYS A 297 -23.63 -20.69 -15.38
C LYS A 297 -22.22 -20.56 -15.95
N ALA A 298 -21.31 -19.84 -15.31
CA ALA A 298 -19.96 -19.56 -15.79
C ALA A 298 -18.98 -20.77 -15.73
N THR A 299 -19.42 -21.95 -16.19
CA THR A 299 -18.58 -23.15 -16.33
C THR A 299 -17.73 -23.07 -17.61
N SER A 300 -16.61 -23.80 -17.66
CA SER A 300 -15.74 -23.80 -18.84
C SER A 300 -16.47 -24.18 -20.13
N SER A 301 -17.37 -25.17 -20.06
CA SER A 301 -18.16 -25.64 -21.21
C SER A 301 -19.14 -24.57 -21.70
N GLU A 302 -19.87 -23.94 -20.77
CA GLU A 302 -20.87 -22.91 -21.11
C GLU A 302 -20.21 -21.66 -21.70
N LEU A 303 -19.11 -21.22 -21.09
CA LEU A 303 -18.34 -20.07 -21.59
C LEU A 303 -17.79 -20.35 -22.99
N CYS A 304 -17.22 -21.54 -23.24
CA CYS A 304 -16.73 -21.90 -24.58
C CYS A 304 -17.85 -21.93 -25.63
N ARG A 305 -19.04 -22.41 -25.25
CA ARG A 305 -20.23 -22.43 -26.13
C ARG A 305 -20.66 -21.01 -26.50
N ARG A 306 -20.84 -20.15 -25.51
CA ARG A 306 -21.32 -18.77 -25.67
C ARG A 306 -20.33 -17.87 -26.41
N LEU A 307 -19.03 -18.07 -26.17
CA LEU A 307 -17.97 -17.32 -26.84
C LEU A 307 -17.69 -17.82 -28.27
N GLY A 308 -18.44 -18.81 -28.76
CA GLY A 308 -18.29 -19.32 -30.13
C GLY A 308 -16.98 -20.09 -30.35
N PHE A 309 -16.37 -20.65 -29.30
CA PHE A 309 -15.18 -21.50 -29.44
C PHE A 309 -15.52 -22.90 -29.97
N ALA A 310 -16.76 -23.11 -30.45
CA ALA A 310 -17.26 -24.39 -30.91
C ALA A 310 -16.84 -24.67 -32.36
N SER A 311 -15.97 -25.67 -32.52
CA SER A 311 -16.03 -26.59 -33.67
C SER A 311 -15.31 -27.91 -33.31
N GLY A 312 -15.96 -29.04 -33.63
CA GLY A 312 -15.41 -30.42 -33.49
C GLY A 312 -15.81 -31.20 -32.23
N SER A 313 -16.09 -32.50 -32.41
CA SER A 313 -16.29 -33.50 -31.34
C SER A 313 -14.96 -34.22 -31.03
N GLY A 314 -14.75 -34.63 -29.77
CA GLY A 314 -13.56 -35.40 -29.33
C GLY A 314 -12.63 -34.70 -28.30
N LYS A 315 -11.72 -35.49 -27.69
CA LYS A 315 -10.82 -35.06 -26.60
C LYS A 315 -9.88 -33.91 -27.01
N THR A 316 -9.38 -33.92 -28.25
CA THR A 316 -8.48 -32.89 -28.78
C THR A 316 -9.19 -31.54 -28.95
N ALA A 317 -10.44 -31.55 -29.43
CA ALA A 317 -11.27 -30.35 -29.54
C ALA A 317 -11.61 -29.77 -28.16
N LEU A 318 -11.84 -30.61 -27.15
CA LEU A 318 -12.04 -30.17 -25.77
C LEU A 318 -10.79 -29.49 -25.18
N LYS A 319 -9.60 -30.07 -25.38
CA LYS A 319 -8.33 -29.49 -24.91
C LYS A 319 -8.06 -28.13 -25.57
N ARG A 320 -8.26 -28.01 -26.89
CA ARG A 320 -8.09 -26.73 -27.62
C ARG A 320 -9.04 -25.64 -27.10
N ARG A 321 -10.30 -25.98 -26.81
CA ARG A 321 -11.29 -25.04 -26.24
C ARG A 321 -10.87 -24.51 -24.87
N SER A 322 -10.46 -25.41 -23.97
CA SER A 322 -9.99 -25.03 -22.64
C SER A 322 -8.76 -24.14 -22.68
N VAL A 323 -7.82 -24.39 -23.60
CA VAL A 323 -6.64 -23.53 -23.79
C VAL A 323 -7.03 -22.14 -24.30
N ARG A 324 -7.94 -22.04 -25.28
CA ARG A 324 -8.43 -20.74 -25.78
C ARG A 324 -9.14 -19.94 -24.69
N LEU A 325 -9.99 -20.58 -23.88
CA LEU A 325 -10.65 -19.92 -22.75
C LEU A 325 -9.63 -19.47 -21.69
N ALA A 326 -8.65 -20.31 -21.35
CA ALA A 326 -7.60 -19.95 -20.41
C ALA A 326 -6.78 -18.74 -20.90
N LYS A 327 -6.45 -18.69 -22.21
CA LYS A 327 -5.79 -17.53 -22.82
C LYS A 327 -6.67 -16.28 -22.75
N LEU A 328 -7.96 -16.38 -23.10
CA LEU A 328 -8.87 -15.24 -23.01
C LEU A 328 -9.00 -14.71 -21.56
N VAL A 329 -9.09 -15.60 -20.57
CA VAL A 329 -9.11 -15.23 -19.15
C VAL A 329 -7.79 -14.57 -18.73
N HIS A 330 -6.66 -15.06 -19.23
CA HIS A 330 -5.35 -14.44 -19.00
C HIS A 330 -5.30 -13.02 -19.57
N ASP A 331 -5.68 -12.85 -20.84
CA ASP A 331 -5.68 -11.57 -21.55
C ASP A 331 -6.66 -10.55 -20.93
N LEU A 332 -7.83 -11.02 -20.49
CA LEU A 332 -8.79 -10.19 -19.75
C LEU A 332 -8.18 -9.73 -18.43
N ASN A 333 -7.60 -10.63 -17.62
CA ASN A 333 -6.94 -10.24 -16.38
C ASN A 333 -5.74 -9.30 -16.61
N ALA A 334 -5.05 -9.39 -17.76
CA ALA A 334 -3.99 -8.45 -18.11
C ALA A 334 -4.57 -7.06 -18.43
N SER A 335 -5.66 -7.02 -19.20
CA SER A 335 -6.38 -5.77 -19.51
C SER A 335 -6.89 -5.09 -18.24
N LEU A 336 -7.50 -5.85 -17.32
CA LEU A 336 -8.03 -5.31 -16.06
C LEU A 336 -6.91 -4.85 -15.10
N ARG A 337 -5.75 -5.51 -15.10
CA ARG A 337 -4.61 -5.09 -14.27
C ARG A 337 -4.01 -3.75 -14.68
N ALA A 338 -4.19 -3.33 -15.93
CA ALA A 338 -3.78 -2.02 -16.40
C ALA A 338 -4.70 -0.90 -15.92
N VAL A 339 -5.83 -1.22 -15.29
CA VAL A 339 -6.83 -0.25 -14.84
C VAL A 339 -6.55 0.17 -13.40
N PRO A 340 -6.42 1.48 -13.12
CA PRO A 340 -6.36 2.00 -11.76
C PRO A 340 -7.52 1.49 -10.89
N GLY A 341 -7.22 0.97 -9.70
CA GLY A 341 -8.20 0.38 -8.77
C GLY A 341 -8.45 -1.13 -8.93
N LEU A 342 -7.99 -1.75 -10.03
CA LEU A 342 -8.19 -3.17 -10.34
C LEU A 342 -6.89 -4.00 -10.35
N GLN A 343 -5.78 -3.43 -9.89
CA GLN A 343 -4.45 -4.04 -10.01
C GLN A 343 -4.22 -5.23 -9.06
N ALA A 344 -5.11 -5.43 -8.08
CA ALA A 344 -4.98 -6.48 -7.07
C ALA A 344 -5.28 -7.89 -7.64
N GLY A 345 -4.22 -8.55 -8.12
CA GLY A 345 -4.24 -9.97 -8.47
C GLY A 345 -5.04 -10.32 -9.73
N ARG A 346 -5.47 -11.59 -9.83
CA ARG A 346 -6.35 -12.08 -10.91
C ARG A 346 -7.80 -11.87 -10.50
N LEU A 347 -8.53 -10.96 -11.16
CA LEU A 347 -9.94 -10.69 -10.90
C LEU A 347 -10.85 -11.81 -11.41
N VAL A 348 -10.49 -12.45 -12.52
CA VAL A 348 -11.22 -13.61 -13.05
C VAL A 348 -10.46 -14.89 -12.71
N ARG A 349 -11.06 -15.76 -11.89
CA ARG A 349 -10.45 -17.01 -11.41
C ARG A 349 -11.36 -18.21 -11.61
N PHE A 350 -10.75 -19.35 -11.93
CA PHE A 350 -11.44 -20.65 -11.88
C PHE A 350 -11.48 -21.17 -10.44
N ARG A 351 -12.68 -21.30 -9.87
CA ARG A 351 -12.92 -21.83 -8.53
C ARG A 351 -13.06 -23.35 -8.60
N LYS A 352 -11.97 -24.08 -8.33
CA LYS A 352 -11.92 -25.56 -8.43
C LYS A 352 -13.09 -26.26 -7.71
N LYS A 353 -13.40 -25.87 -6.45
CA LYS A 353 -14.50 -26.46 -5.66
C LYS A 353 -15.88 -26.29 -6.33
N GLN A 354 -16.09 -25.19 -7.04
CA GLN A 354 -17.36 -24.87 -7.69
C GLN A 354 -17.37 -25.18 -9.19
N ARG A 355 -16.24 -25.64 -9.74
CA ARG A 355 -16.01 -25.95 -11.17
C ARG A 355 -16.47 -24.85 -12.14
N ARG A 356 -16.34 -23.58 -11.73
CA ARG A 356 -16.77 -22.41 -12.50
C ARG A 356 -15.76 -21.25 -12.39
N TYR A 357 -15.81 -20.36 -13.36
CA TYR A 357 -15.11 -19.07 -13.28
C TYR A 357 -15.95 -18.09 -12.46
N ALA A 358 -15.27 -17.21 -11.73
CA ALA A 358 -15.90 -16.15 -10.96
C ALA A 358 -15.09 -14.86 -11.09
N LEU A 359 -15.80 -13.73 -11.06
CA LEU A 359 -15.21 -12.42 -10.80
C LEU A 359 -14.99 -12.27 -9.29
N THR A 360 -13.83 -11.77 -8.88
CA THR A 360 -13.39 -11.68 -7.48
C THR A 360 -12.66 -10.38 -7.25
N GLY A 361 -12.87 -9.70 -6.12
CA GLY A 361 -12.21 -8.44 -5.81
C GLY A 361 -12.79 -7.21 -6.51
N ALA A 362 -13.88 -7.40 -7.27
CA ALA A 362 -14.65 -6.33 -7.90
C ALA A 362 -16.12 -6.74 -8.01
N ARG A 363 -17.02 -5.77 -7.85
CA ARG A 363 -18.44 -5.85 -8.24
C ARG A 363 -18.59 -5.25 -9.62
N ALA A 364 -19.55 -5.74 -10.37
CA ALA A 364 -19.89 -5.11 -11.63
C ALA A 364 -21.39 -5.13 -11.87
N THR A 365 -21.85 -4.11 -12.58
CA THR A 365 -23.21 -4.02 -13.11
C THR A 365 -23.14 -3.89 -14.63
N VAL A 366 -24.14 -4.42 -15.32
CA VAL A 366 -24.25 -4.28 -16.78
C VAL A 366 -25.35 -3.28 -17.08
N VAL A 367 -25.03 -2.23 -17.82
CA VAL A 367 -26.04 -1.27 -18.29
C VAL A 367 -26.89 -1.98 -19.32
N ARG A 368 -28.19 -2.11 -19.03
CA ARG A 368 -29.15 -2.56 -20.02
C ARG A 368 -29.30 -1.46 -21.06
N ALA A 369 -29.08 -1.79 -22.33
CA ALA A 369 -29.38 -0.87 -23.41
C ALA A 369 -30.82 -0.38 -23.24
N ALA A 370 -31.04 0.93 -23.19
CA ALA A 370 -32.38 1.50 -23.17
C ALA A 370 -33.12 0.94 -24.39
N ARG A 371 -34.22 0.22 -24.14
CA ARG A 371 -35.13 -0.19 -25.20
C ARG A 371 -35.63 1.11 -25.83
N ARG A 372 -35.15 1.41 -27.04
CA ARG A 372 -35.82 2.38 -27.91
C ARG A 372 -37.04 1.72 -28.51
#